data_AF-Q9AIH3-F1
#
_entry.id   AF-Q9AIH3-F1
#
_cell.length_a   1.000
_cell.length_b   1.000
_cell.length_c   1.000
_cell.angle_alpha   90.00
_cell.angle_beta   90.00
_cell.angle_gamma   90.00
#
_symmetry.space_group_name_H-M   'P 1'
#
loop_
_entity.id
_entity.type
_entity.pdbx_description
1 polymer ?
#
loop_
_entity_poly.entity_id
_entity_poly.type
_entity_poly.pdbx_seq_one_letter_code
_entity_poly.pdbx_strand_id
1 'polypeptide(L)'
;MNYSYNIIKNIKNFLNKNYIILFYNFEKIKFFLIDNIKKKNYKTKFFFCSNKIIFEIVKFNYKKSLYLLIHKNNDLVYSLINNINDLLDIKPLLIINKNYQVYDLIIEKNSKLSKENLILKLIKNLKIIILKLLNLIKNYGKQYCK
;
A
#
# COMPACT_ATOMS: atom_id res chain seq x y z
N MET A 1 22.34 -17.12 -13.11
CA MET A 1 21.52 -15.88 -13.03
C MET A 1 20.60 -16.00 -11.81
N ASN A 2 20.69 -15.11 -10.82
CA ASN A 2 19.96 -15.27 -9.54
C ASN A 2 18.44 -15.18 -9.75
N TYR A 3 17.71 -16.22 -9.37
CA TYR A 3 16.25 -16.30 -9.49
C TYR A 3 15.55 -15.11 -8.80
N SER A 4 15.97 -14.77 -7.58
CA SER A 4 15.46 -13.63 -6.81
C SER A 4 15.65 -12.30 -7.55
N TYR A 5 16.81 -12.11 -8.19
CA TYR A 5 17.11 -10.89 -8.95
C TYR A 5 16.16 -10.69 -10.13
N ASN A 6 15.84 -11.77 -10.85
CA ASN A 6 14.91 -11.71 -11.98
C ASN A 6 13.48 -11.37 -11.51
N ILE A 7 13.04 -11.93 -10.38
CA ILE A 7 11.73 -11.58 -9.78
C ILE A 7 11.68 -10.09 -9.44
N ILE A 8 12.72 -9.58 -8.80
CA ILE A 8 12.79 -8.17 -8.38
C ILE A 8 12.80 -7.25 -9.61
N LYS A 9 13.57 -7.60 -10.64
CA LYS A 9 13.60 -6.85 -11.90
C LYS A 9 12.21 -6.80 -12.56
N ASN A 10 11.50 -7.92 -12.56
CA ASN A 10 10.14 -7.98 -13.10
C ASN A 10 9.16 -7.13 -12.28
N ILE A 11 9.24 -7.17 -10.96
CA ILE A 11 8.40 -6.36 -10.07
C ILE A 11 8.64 -4.87 -10.30
N LYS A 12 9.91 -4.42 -10.39
CA LYS A 12 10.25 -3.04 -10.74
C LYS A 12 9.69 -2.64 -12.11
N ASN A 13 9.76 -3.53 -13.10
CA ASN A 13 9.17 -3.28 -14.42
C ASN A 13 7.64 -3.12 -14.36
N PHE A 14 6.93 -3.90 -13.53
CA PHE A 14 5.49 -3.73 -13.34
C PHE A 14 5.16 -2.37 -12.71
N LEU A 15 5.88 -1.98 -11.65
CA LEU A 15 5.68 -0.68 -11.01
C LEU A 15 5.89 0.48 -12.01
N ASN A 16 6.92 0.41 -12.85
CA ASN A 16 7.17 1.41 -13.88
C ASN A 16 6.04 1.52 -14.93
N LYS A 17 5.30 0.44 -15.18
CA LYS A 17 4.18 0.36 -16.13
C LYS A 17 2.82 0.69 -15.51
N ASN A 18 2.79 1.43 -14.39
CA ASN A 18 1.57 1.82 -13.68
C ASN A 18 0.74 0.61 -13.21
N TYR A 19 1.41 -0.41 -12.66
CA TYR A 19 0.76 -1.48 -11.92
C TYR A 19 0.82 -1.21 -10.43
N ILE A 20 -0.22 -1.65 -9.74
CA ILE A 20 -0.28 -1.72 -8.29
C ILE A 20 0.02 -3.15 -7.84
N ILE A 21 0.73 -3.26 -6.73
CA ILE A 21 1.09 -4.53 -6.10
C ILE A 21 0.50 -4.55 -4.71
N LEU A 22 -0.34 -5.54 -4.45
CA LEU A 22 -0.99 -5.76 -3.17
C LEU A 22 -0.37 -6.98 -2.50
N PHE A 23 0.01 -6.85 -1.24
CA PHE A 23 0.59 -7.92 -0.46
C PHE A 23 -0.45 -8.46 0.51
N TYR A 24 -0.74 -9.76 0.43
CA TYR A 24 -1.72 -10.43 1.27
C TYR A 24 -1.09 -11.60 2.04
N ASN A 25 -1.52 -11.81 3.27
CA ASN A 25 -1.24 -13.04 3.99
C ASN A 25 -2.40 -14.02 3.79
N PHE A 26 -2.19 -15.05 2.97
CA PHE A 26 -3.17 -16.10 2.72
C PHE A 26 -2.84 -17.43 3.41
N GLU A 27 -1.92 -17.45 4.39
CA GLU A 27 -1.42 -18.66 5.03
C GLU A 27 -2.53 -19.56 5.62
N LYS A 28 -3.62 -18.95 6.12
CA LYS A 28 -4.76 -19.67 6.71
C LYS A 28 -5.94 -19.87 5.74
N ILE A 29 -5.80 -19.51 4.47
CA ILE A 29 -6.91 -19.51 3.51
C ILE A 29 -6.92 -20.80 2.70
N LYS A 30 -8.10 -21.39 2.54
CA LYS A 30 -8.30 -22.56 1.68
C LYS A 30 -7.99 -22.22 0.22
N PHE A 31 -7.21 -23.08 -0.44
CA PHE A 31 -6.77 -22.87 -1.83
C PHE A 31 -7.91 -22.62 -2.83
N PHE A 32 -9.04 -23.32 -2.67
CA PHE A 32 -10.24 -23.13 -3.50
C PHE A 32 -10.79 -21.69 -3.47
N LEU A 33 -10.71 -21.00 -2.33
CA LEU A 33 -11.14 -19.60 -2.22
C LEU A 33 -10.21 -18.68 -3.00
N ILE A 34 -8.90 -18.92 -2.94
CA ILE A 34 -7.90 -18.20 -3.71
C ILE A 34 -8.15 -18.40 -5.21
N ASP A 35 -8.46 -19.62 -5.63
CA ASP A 35 -8.76 -19.92 -7.03
C ASP A 35 -10.06 -19.27 -7.52
N ASN A 36 -11.08 -19.17 -6.67
CA ASN A 36 -12.29 -18.41 -7.01
C ASN A 36 -12.00 -16.93 -7.25
N ILE A 37 -11.12 -16.33 -6.43
CA ILE A 37 -10.70 -14.94 -6.63
C ILE A 37 -9.91 -14.79 -7.93
N LYS A 38 -9.02 -15.73 -8.25
CA LYS A 38 -8.29 -15.74 -9.54
C LYS A 38 -9.25 -15.81 -10.73
N LYS A 39 -10.24 -16.71 -10.69
CA LYS A 39 -11.24 -16.89 -11.76
C LYS A 39 -12.06 -15.62 -11.99
N LYS A 40 -12.47 -14.93 -10.92
CA LYS A 40 -13.21 -13.66 -11.01
C LYS A 40 -12.36 -12.49 -11.50
N ASN A 41 -11.03 -12.54 -11.30
CA ASN A 41 -10.13 -11.42 -11.55
C ASN A 41 -8.99 -11.77 -12.52
N TYR A 42 -9.34 -12.19 -13.74
CA TYR A 42 -8.39 -12.64 -14.78
C TYR A 42 -7.30 -11.62 -15.16
N LYS A 43 -7.52 -10.32 -14.90
CA LYS A 43 -6.51 -9.27 -15.14
C LYS A 43 -5.44 -9.18 -14.03
N THR A 44 -5.61 -9.90 -12.93
CA THR A 44 -4.72 -9.89 -11.77
C THR A 44 -3.79 -11.08 -11.82
N LYS A 45 -2.50 -10.85 -11.65
CA LYS A 45 -1.52 -11.94 -11.51
C LYS A 45 -1.27 -12.20 -10.03
N PHE A 46 -1.31 -13.48 -9.65
CA PHE A 46 -1.04 -13.93 -8.29
C PHE A 46 0.31 -14.62 -8.25
N PHE A 47 1.19 -14.15 -7.39
CA PHE A 47 2.51 -14.74 -7.17
C PHE A 47 2.74 -15.02 -5.70
N PHE A 48 3.40 -16.12 -5.40
CA PHE A 48 3.89 -16.37 -4.06
C PHE A 48 5.26 -15.73 -3.89
N CYS A 49 5.50 -15.03 -2.79
CA CYS A 49 6.78 -14.41 -2.50
C CYS A 49 7.31 -14.78 -1.13
N SER A 50 8.61 -15.11 -1.09
CA SER A 50 9.33 -15.33 0.16
C SER A 50 9.66 -14.00 0.83
N ASN A 51 9.81 -14.02 2.15
CA ASN A 51 10.15 -12.82 2.93
C ASN A 51 11.44 -12.13 2.43
N LYS A 52 12.46 -12.89 2.00
CA LYS A 52 13.70 -12.31 1.47
C LYS A 52 13.45 -11.36 0.30
N ILE A 53 12.60 -11.77 -0.65
CA ILE A 53 12.27 -10.95 -1.84
C ILE A 53 11.45 -9.73 -1.44
N ILE A 54 10.52 -9.88 -0.50
CA ILE A 54 9.70 -8.78 0.02
C ILE A 54 10.59 -7.74 0.70
N PHE A 55 11.51 -8.19 1.55
CA PHE A 55 12.47 -7.34 2.22
C PHE A 55 13.34 -6.56 1.22
N GLU A 56 13.83 -7.19 0.15
CA GLU A 56 14.62 -6.52 -0.87
C GLU A 56 13.83 -5.48 -1.69
N ILE A 57 12.52 -5.68 -1.88
CA ILE A 57 11.67 -4.78 -2.68
C ILE A 57 11.17 -3.59 -1.87
N VAL A 58 10.68 -3.84 -0.65
CA VAL A 58 9.96 -2.84 0.15
C VAL A 58 10.62 -2.49 1.47
N LYS A 59 11.76 -3.12 1.79
CA LYS A 59 12.42 -3.02 3.10
C LYS A 59 11.47 -3.35 4.26
N PHE A 60 10.43 -4.13 3.98
CA PHE A 60 9.44 -4.56 4.95
C PHE A 60 9.82 -5.94 5.46
N ASN A 61 10.17 -6.03 6.74
CA ASN A 61 10.57 -7.29 7.35
C ASN A 61 9.35 -8.00 7.94
N TYR A 62 8.73 -8.90 7.16
CA TYR A 62 7.56 -9.65 7.60
C TYR A 62 7.92 -11.11 7.85
N LYS A 63 7.69 -11.62 9.06
CA LYS A 63 8.16 -12.98 9.44
C LYS A 63 7.62 -14.12 8.57
N LYS A 64 6.57 -13.89 7.77
CA LYS A 64 5.87 -14.91 6.99
C LYS A 64 5.96 -14.64 5.49
N SER A 65 5.69 -15.67 4.68
CA SER A 65 5.52 -15.52 3.24
C SER A 65 4.23 -14.76 2.92
N LEU A 66 4.25 -14.01 1.81
CA LEU A 66 3.10 -13.23 1.36
C LEU A 66 2.77 -13.56 -0.09
N TYR A 67 1.49 -13.39 -0.42
CA TYR A 67 1.00 -13.41 -1.78
C TYR A 67 1.05 -11.99 -2.36
N LEU A 68 1.65 -11.89 -3.53
CA LEU A 68 1.67 -10.70 -4.37
C LEU A 68 0.52 -10.78 -5.36
N LEU A 69 -0.36 -9.78 -5.33
CA LEU A 69 -1.35 -9.56 -6.38
C LEU A 69 -0.91 -8.34 -7.20
N ILE A 70 -0.65 -8.57 -8.47
CA ILE A 70 -0.24 -7.53 -9.42
C ILE A 70 -1.44 -7.19 -10.30
N HIS A 71 -1.91 -5.95 -10.23
CA HIS A 71 -3.05 -5.44 -10.99
C HIS A 71 -2.67 -4.14 -11.70
N LYS A 72 -3.24 -3.87 -12.88
CA LYS A 72 -3.07 -2.56 -13.54
C LYS A 72 -3.72 -1.48 -12.68
N ASN A 73 -3.06 -0.36 -12.42
CA ASN A 73 -3.61 0.69 -11.57
C ASN A 73 -4.78 1.41 -12.27
N ASN A 74 -6.01 1.05 -11.92
CA ASN A 74 -7.27 1.62 -12.42
C ASN A 74 -8.38 1.46 -11.34
N ASP A 75 -9.58 1.99 -11.60
CA ASP A 75 -10.69 1.99 -10.63
C ASP A 75 -11.10 0.58 -10.16
N LEU A 76 -10.84 -0.43 -10.99
CA LEU A 76 -11.13 -1.83 -10.66
C LEU A 76 -10.27 -2.36 -9.50
N VAL A 77 -9.14 -1.72 -9.16
CA VAL A 77 -8.32 -2.12 -8.02
C VAL A 77 -9.10 -2.05 -6.71
N TYR A 78 -9.96 -1.04 -6.53
CA TYR A 78 -10.80 -0.93 -5.34
C TYR A 78 -11.82 -2.06 -5.28
N SER A 79 -12.44 -2.38 -6.44
CA SER A 79 -13.36 -3.52 -6.53
C SER A 79 -12.67 -4.85 -6.22
N LEU A 80 -11.41 -5.04 -6.63
CA LEU A 80 -10.61 -6.21 -6.31
C LEU A 80 -10.38 -6.32 -4.79
N ILE A 81 -9.95 -5.22 -4.15
CA ILE A 81 -9.69 -5.19 -2.71
C ILE A 81 -10.97 -5.48 -1.93
N ASN A 82 -12.09 -4.84 -2.29
CA ASN A 82 -13.38 -5.07 -1.65
C ASN A 82 -13.84 -6.51 -1.83
N ASN A 83 -13.77 -7.06 -3.04
CA ASN A 83 -14.14 -8.45 -3.31
C ASN A 83 -13.31 -9.45 -2.47
N ILE A 84 -12.01 -9.21 -2.32
CA ILE A 84 -11.14 -10.05 -1.48
C ILE A 84 -11.54 -9.92 -0.01
N ASN A 85 -11.75 -8.68 0.46
CA ASN A 85 -12.14 -8.42 1.84
C ASN A 85 -13.53 -9.02 2.15
N ASP A 86 -14.50 -8.95 1.25
CA ASP A 86 -15.83 -9.48 1.48
C ASP A 86 -15.87 -11.02 1.44
N LEU A 87 -15.00 -11.64 0.64
CA LEU A 87 -14.91 -13.11 0.54
C LEU A 87 -14.07 -13.75 1.65
N LEU A 88 -13.02 -13.06 2.11
CA LEU A 88 -12.00 -13.63 2.97
C LEU A 88 -11.85 -12.92 4.32
N ASP A 89 -12.52 -11.79 4.52
CA ASP A 89 -12.34 -10.90 5.68
C ASP A 89 -10.88 -10.48 5.91
N ILE A 90 -10.09 -10.43 4.84
CA ILE A 90 -8.65 -10.13 4.89
C ILE A 90 -8.34 -8.90 4.03
N LYS A 91 -7.44 -8.07 4.57
CA LYS A 91 -6.99 -6.82 3.96
C LYS A 91 -5.56 -6.95 3.45
N PRO A 92 -5.17 -6.14 2.44
CA PRO A 92 -3.79 -6.10 2.02
C PRO A 92 -2.93 -5.52 3.15
N LEU A 93 -1.86 -6.23 3.50
CA LEU A 93 -0.88 -5.75 4.48
C LEU A 93 -0.12 -4.53 3.94
N LEU A 94 0.14 -4.53 2.63
CA LEU A 94 0.95 -3.50 2.01
C LEU A 94 0.51 -3.28 0.56
N ILE A 95 0.52 -2.02 0.13
CA ILE A 95 0.22 -1.62 -1.25
C ILE A 95 1.36 -0.79 -1.80
N ILE A 96 1.84 -1.16 -2.99
CA ILE A 96 2.89 -0.42 -3.71
C ILE A 96 2.38 -0.03 -5.09
N ASN A 97 2.62 1.21 -5.45
CA ASN A 97 2.58 1.73 -6.81
C ASN A 97 3.87 2.52 -7.07
N LYS A 98 4.15 2.87 -8.33
CA LYS A 98 5.28 3.72 -8.73
C LYS A 98 5.45 4.96 -7.86
N ASN A 99 4.34 5.58 -7.49
CA ASN A 99 4.32 6.89 -6.83
C ASN A 99 4.11 6.79 -5.31
N TYR A 100 3.61 5.65 -4.81
CA TYR A 100 3.17 5.54 -3.42
C TYR A 100 3.45 4.15 -2.85
N GLN A 101 3.98 4.11 -1.64
CA GLN A 101 4.07 2.92 -0.80
C GLN A 101 3.24 3.16 0.45
N VAL A 102 2.26 2.30 0.67
CA VAL A 102 1.40 2.34 1.86
C VAL A 102 1.63 1.07 2.66
N TYR A 103 2.27 1.25 3.82
CA TYR A 103 2.47 0.21 4.83
C TYR A 103 1.24 0.19 5.74
N ASP A 104 0.82 -1.01 6.16
CA ASP A 104 -0.27 -1.21 7.10
C ASP A 104 -1.52 -0.42 6.70
N LEU A 105 -2.16 -0.82 5.60
CA LEU A 105 -3.55 -0.46 5.37
C LEU A 105 -4.43 -1.19 6.39
N ILE A 106 -4.34 -0.74 7.63
CA ILE A 106 -5.45 -0.73 8.54
C ILE A 106 -6.45 0.26 7.92
N ILE A 107 -7.12 -0.15 6.84
CA ILE A 107 -8.49 0.30 6.65
C ILE A 107 -9.18 -0.35 7.82
N GLU A 108 -9.26 0.30 8.99
CA GLU A 108 -10.16 -0.18 10.04
C GLU A 108 -11.52 -0.40 9.36
N LYS A 109 -12.17 -1.53 9.64
CA LYS A 109 -13.53 -1.81 9.18
C LYS A 109 -14.36 -0.62 9.71
N ASN A 110 -14.58 0.39 8.86
CA ASN A 110 -14.95 1.75 9.26
C ASN A 110 -13.99 2.33 10.31
N SER A 111 -13.12 3.27 9.92
CA SER A 111 -12.64 4.22 10.93
C SER A 111 -13.90 4.80 11.59
N LYS A 112 -14.15 4.52 12.88
CA LYS A 112 -15.16 5.21 13.69
C LYS A 112 -14.80 6.69 13.91
N LEU A 113 -13.94 7.25 13.09
CA LEU A 113 -13.79 8.68 12.94
C LEU A 113 -14.93 9.12 12.04
N SER A 114 -15.95 9.75 12.63
CA SER A 114 -16.91 10.55 11.87
C SER A 114 -16.15 11.46 10.91
N LYS A 115 -16.75 11.83 9.77
CA LYS A 115 -16.16 12.78 8.81
C LYS A 115 -15.59 14.02 9.52
N GLU A 116 -16.25 14.45 10.58
CA GLU A 116 -15.84 15.55 11.47
C GLU A 116 -14.48 15.32 12.13
N ASN A 117 -14.19 14.12 12.65
CA ASN A 117 -12.90 13.83 13.27
C ASN A 117 -11.75 13.74 12.27
N LEU A 118 -12.02 13.29 11.02
CA LEU A 118 -11.04 13.35 9.93
C LEU A 118 -10.75 14.81 9.53
N ILE A 119 -11.80 15.63 9.41
CA ILE A 119 -11.68 17.06 9.13
C ILE A 119 -10.88 17.77 10.23
N LEU A 120 -11.17 17.48 11.51
CA LEU A 120 -10.42 18.03 12.65
C LEU A 120 -8.93 17.66 12.60
N LYS A 121 -8.60 16.41 12.25
CA LYS A 121 -7.21 15.96 12.12
C LYS A 121 -6.49 16.66 10.96
N LEU A 122 -7.19 16.87 9.84
CA LEU A 122 -6.70 17.65 8.70
C LEU A 122 -6.44 19.11 9.08
N ILE A 123 -7.41 19.77 9.73
CA ILE A 123 -7.28 21.15 10.20
C ILE A 123 -6.11 21.28 11.19
N LYS A 124 -5.97 20.32 12.11
CA LYS A 124 -4.88 20.32 13.09
C LYS A 124 -3.51 20.22 12.41
N ASN A 125 -3.38 19.37 11.39
CA ASN A 125 -2.15 19.27 10.60
C ASN A 125 -1.85 20.55 9.80
N LEU A 126 -2.85 21.14 9.15
CA LEU A 126 -2.70 22.41 8.43
C LEU A 126 -2.26 23.53 9.38
N LYS A 127 -2.85 23.60 10.58
CA LYS A 127 -2.47 24.60 11.60
C LYS A 127 -1.01 24.48 12.01
N ILE A 128 -0.50 23.25 12.17
CA ILE A 128 0.92 23.01 12.50
C ILE A 128 1.84 23.47 11.36
N ILE A 129 1.46 23.21 10.10
CA ILE A 129 2.22 23.64 8.93
C ILE A 129 2.28 25.17 8.86
N ILE A 130 1.14 25.85 9.05
CA ILE A 130 1.07 27.32 9.06
C ILE A 130 1.94 27.91 10.16
N LEU A 131 1.90 27.35 11.39
CA LEU A 131 2.76 27.79 12.49
C LEU A 131 4.25 27.66 12.18
N LYS A 132 4.65 26.56 11.54
CA LYS A 132 6.04 26.37 11.10
C LYS A 132 6.45 27.42 10.06
N LEU A 133 5.58 27.70 9.09
CA LEU A 133 5.84 28.72 8.07
C LEU A 133 5.95 30.13 8.68
N LEU A 134 5.06 30.48 9.62
CA LEU A 134 5.15 31.76 10.34
C LEU A 134 6.44 31.89 11.14
N ASN A 135 6.88 30.81 11.81
CA ASN A 135 8.15 30.80 12.54
C ASN A 135 9.35 30.93 11.59
N LEU A 136 9.31 30.29 10.43
CA LEU A 136 10.35 30.46 9.41
C LEU A 136 10.39 31.91 8.92
N ILE A 137 9.26 32.50 8.55
CA ILE A 137 9.19 33.91 8.12
C ILE A 137 9.72 34.86 9.20
N LYS A 138 9.35 34.65 10.47
CA LYS A 138 9.86 35.45 11.59
C LYS A 138 11.38 35.32 11.77
N ASN A 139 11.91 34.10 11.63
CA ASN A 139 13.35 33.86 11.77
C ASN A 139 14.14 34.47 10.59
N TYR A 140 13.62 34.35 9.37
CA TYR A 140 14.20 35.01 8.20
C TYR A 140 14.15 36.54 8.34
N GLY A 141 13.00 37.11 8.73
CA GLY A 141 12.88 38.56 8.95
C GLY A 141 13.87 39.10 9.99
N LYS A 142 14.15 38.34 11.06
CA LYS A 142 15.16 38.71 12.06
C LYS A 142 16.61 38.63 11.55
N GLN A 143 16.89 37.82 10.54
CA GLN A 143 18.23 37.71 9.94
C GLN A 143 18.55 38.85 8.98
N TYR A 144 17.55 39.42 8.31
CA TYR A 144 17.73 40.46 7.28
C TYR A 144 17.39 41.89 7.74
N CYS A 145 16.87 42.07 8.96
CA CYS A 145 16.65 43.39 9.58
C CYS A 145 17.69 43.73 10.68
N LYS A 146 18.88 43.12 10.62
CA LYS A 146 20.10 43.58 11.32
C LYS A 146 20.99 44.28 10.32
#